data_AF-A0AAW6CNF0-F1
#
_entry.id   AF-A0AAW6CNF0-F1
#
_cell.length_a   1.000
_cell.length_b   1.000
_cell.length_c   1.000
_cell.angle_alpha   90.00
_cell.angle_beta   90.00
_cell.angle_gamma   90.00
#
_symmetry.space_group_name_H-M   'P 1'
#
loop_
_entity.id
_entity.type
_entity.pdbx_description
1 polymer ?
#
loop_
_entity_poly.entity_id
_entity_poly.type
_entity_poly.pdbx_seq_one_letter_code
_entity_poly.pdbx_strand_id
1 'polypeptide(L)'
;MAEKKGAGKAKAGAASKAAKAPTALNTVPEWASTTAVAKLLGKTTRRIQQLTQDGVLETEVPPGGGARKYKTCETIQRYIAHIEQKAQETAAASSTAELNLRKLEAEVELKESQGQLHKLKTAIAEGKYIKAEEATRDLADFMAMFKKFAMNIPPRTVKSIAGYADPQTARAMEKAMRKELEDMLAVFVDAAEIGPEEAEP
;
A
#
# COMPACT_ATOMS: atom_id res chain seq x y z
N MET A 1 -86.29 14.40 50.07
CA MET A 1 -87.06 15.47 49.40
C MET A 1 -86.03 16.43 48.80
N ALA A 2 -85.49 16.14 47.61
CA ALA A 2 -86.02 16.42 46.27
C ALA A 2 -85.58 17.82 45.75
N GLU A 3 -84.72 17.78 44.71
CA GLU A 3 -84.37 18.72 43.61
C GLU A 3 -85.04 20.13 43.57
N LYS A 4 -84.43 21.22 43.08
CA LYS A 4 -83.92 21.40 41.70
C LYS A 4 -83.13 22.72 41.49
N LYS A 5 -82.22 22.66 40.52
CA LYS A 5 -81.35 23.65 39.81
C LYS A 5 -81.83 25.11 39.54
N GLY A 6 -80.84 26.02 39.61
CA GLY A 6 -80.40 26.99 38.56
C GLY A 6 -81.05 28.38 38.53
N ALA A 7 -80.44 29.48 38.06
CA ALA A 7 -79.09 29.87 37.64
C ALA A 7 -79.12 31.40 37.38
N GLY A 8 -78.01 32.15 37.56
CA GLY A 8 -77.91 33.51 37.01
C GLY A 8 -76.79 34.45 37.51
N LYS A 9 -75.72 34.57 36.69
CA LYS A 9 -74.95 35.78 36.31
C LYS A 9 -73.68 36.24 37.10
N ALA A 10 -72.53 35.91 36.49
CA ALA A 10 -71.31 36.70 36.19
C ALA A 10 -70.51 37.47 37.28
N LYS A 11 -69.21 37.14 37.45
CA LYS A 11 -68.07 37.83 36.79
C LYS A 11 -66.69 37.25 37.20
N ALA A 12 -65.84 37.09 36.17
CA ALA A 12 -64.40 37.37 36.07
C ALA A 12 -63.37 36.70 37.02
N GLY A 13 -62.29 36.19 36.40
CA GLY A 13 -60.97 36.14 37.01
C GLY A 13 -60.21 34.83 36.83
N ALA A 14 -59.73 34.56 35.61
CA ALA A 14 -58.86 33.44 35.31
C ALA A 14 -57.41 33.69 35.82
N ALA A 15 -56.81 32.69 36.45
CA ALA A 15 -55.36 32.54 36.54
C ALA A 15 -55.01 31.05 36.53
N SER A 16 -55.00 30.45 35.33
CA SER A 16 -54.48 29.11 35.11
C SER A 16 -52.95 29.15 35.10
N LYS A 17 -52.37 28.36 35.99
CA LYS A 17 -50.95 28.05 36.14
C LYS A 17 -50.46 27.35 34.86
N ALA A 18 -49.63 28.01 34.07
CA ALA A 18 -48.92 27.41 32.94
C ALA A 18 -47.41 27.40 33.24
N ALA A 19 -46.85 26.19 33.35
CA ALA A 19 -45.42 25.95 33.36
C ALA A 19 -44.81 26.55 32.08
N LYS A 20 -43.91 27.52 32.23
CA LYS A 20 -43.25 28.16 31.09
C LYS A 20 -42.08 27.29 30.64
N ALA A 21 -42.20 26.74 29.44
CA ALA A 21 -41.10 26.11 28.72
C ALA A 21 -39.89 27.09 28.63
N PRO A 22 -38.64 26.59 28.64
CA PRO A 22 -37.46 27.44 28.61
C PRO A 22 -37.46 28.23 27.29
N THR A 23 -37.39 29.55 27.40
CA THR A 23 -37.31 30.47 26.27
C THR A 23 -35.91 30.35 25.65
N ALA A 24 -35.71 29.29 24.88
CA ALA A 24 -34.47 29.06 24.15
C ALA A 24 -34.46 29.91 22.87
N LEU A 25 -33.35 30.62 22.61
CA LEU A 25 -32.84 31.03 21.28
C LEU A 25 -33.43 32.27 20.55
N ASN A 26 -33.60 33.43 21.19
CA ASN A 26 -33.85 34.68 20.41
C ASN A 26 -32.81 35.79 20.58
N THR A 27 -31.88 35.68 21.53
CA THR A 27 -30.74 36.60 21.63
C THR A 27 -29.50 35.85 22.09
N VAL A 28 -28.43 35.87 21.30
CA VAL A 28 -27.10 35.50 21.80
C VAL A 28 -26.66 36.68 22.66
N PRO A 29 -26.41 36.50 23.98
CA PRO A 29 -25.90 37.59 24.79
C PRO A 29 -24.54 38.02 24.22
N GLU A 30 -24.38 39.32 23.98
CA GLU A 30 -23.15 39.88 23.41
C GLU A 30 -21.91 39.49 24.24
N TRP A 31 -22.10 39.36 25.56
CA TRP A 31 -21.06 39.01 26.53
C TRP A 31 -21.37 37.70 27.27
N ALA A 32 -20.43 36.76 27.26
CA ALA A 32 -20.52 35.47 27.92
C ALA A 32 -19.45 35.29 29.02
N SER A 33 -19.81 34.57 30.09
CA SER A 33 -18.86 34.12 31.11
C SER A 33 -18.09 32.89 30.63
N THR A 34 -16.94 32.59 31.25
CA THR A 34 -16.12 31.40 30.92
C THR A 34 -16.93 30.11 30.94
N THR A 35 -17.83 29.95 31.91
CA THR A 35 -18.71 28.78 32.03
C THR A 35 -19.74 28.70 30.91
N ALA A 36 -20.24 29.85 30.43
CA ALA A 36 -21.16 29.90 29.30
C ALA A 36 -20.43 29.58 27.99
N VAL A 37 -19.23 30.13 27.76
CA VAL A 37 -18.38 29.82 26.60
C VAL A 37 -17.98 28.35 26.58
N ALA A 38 -17.60 27.79 27.73
CA ALA A 38 -17.27 26.37 27.88
C ALA A 38 -18.43 25.46 27.42
N LYS A 39 -19.67 25.79 27.82
CA LYS A 39 -20.87 25.08 27.38
C LYS A 39 -21.14 25.27 25.88
N LEU A 40 -20.99 26.48 25.36
CA LEU A 40 -21.22 26.79 23.94
C LEU A 40 -20.22 26.08 23.00
N LEU A 41 -18.95 26.02 23.39
CA LEU A 41 -17.89 25.39 22.59
C LEU A 41 -17.72 23.89 22.90
N GLY A 42 -18.49 23.33 23.83
CA GLY A 42 -18.38 21.93 24.25
C GLY A 42 -17.01 21.58 24.85
N LYS A 43 -16.38 22.52 25.58
CA LYS A 43 -15.06 22.36 26.20
C LYS A 43 -15.10 22.58 27.71
N THR A 44 -14.04 22.17 28.40
CA THR A 44 -13.92 22.41 29.84
C THR A 44 -13.55 23.87 30.11
N THR A 45 -13.94 24.41 31.28
CA THR A 45 -13.55 25.76 31.71
C THR A 45 -12.03 25.94 31.73
N ARG A 46 -11.29 24.88 32.13
CA ARG A 46 -9.81 24.84 32.07
C ARG A 46 -9.31 25.04 30.64
N ARG A 47 -9.92 24.37 29.66
CA ARG A 47 -9.51 24.50 28.25
C ARG A 47 -9.79 25.91 27.71
N ILE A 48 -10.92 26.52 28.07
CA ILE A 48 -11.22 27.90 27.69
C ILE A 48 -10.17 28.86 28.29
N GLN A 49 -9.84 28.70 29.58
CA GLN A 49 -8.81 29.52 30.23
C GLN A 49 -7.43 29.35 29.59
N GLN A 50 -7.06 28.13 29.19
CA GLN A 50 -5.82 27.89 28.44
C GLN A 50 -5.84 28.61 27.10
N LEU A 51 -6.91 28.48 26.31
CA LEU A 51 -7.03 29.18 25.02
C LEU A 51 -6.99 30.71 25.18
N THR A 52 -7.44 31.23 26.32
CA THR A 52 -7.32 32.66 26.66
C THR A 52 -5.89 33.05 27.02
N GLN A 53 -5.14 32.18 27.72
CA GLN A 53 -3.72 32.40 28.03
C GLN A 53 -2.84 32.29 26.78
N ASP A 54 -3.17 31.35 25.90
CA ASP A 54 -2.52 31.12 24.61
C ASP A 54 -2.85 32.22 23.58
N GLY A 55 -3.70 33.20 23.94
CA GLY A 55 -4.08 34.33 23.09
C GLY A 55 -5.10 34.02 21.99
N VAL A 56 -5.62 32.78 21.95
CA VAL A 56 -6.63 32.34 20.96
C VAL A 56 -8.00 32.96 21.24
N LEU A 57 -8.36 33.11 22.52
CA LEU A 57 -9.59 33.75 22.96
C LEU A 57 -9.28 35.04 23.73
N GLU A 58 -10.05 36.09 23.48
CA GLU A 58 -9.88 37.37 24.17
C GLU A 58 -11.00 37.63 25.17
N THR A 59 -10.63 38.33 26.25
CA THR A 59 -11.59 38.82 27.23
C THR A 59 -11.48 40.33 27.31
N GLU A 60 -12.63 41.00 27.30
CA GLU A 60 -12.70 42.46 27.41
C GLU A 60 -13.59 42.85 28.59
N VAL A 61 -13.48 44.11 29.01
CA VAL A 61 -14.34 44.68 30.04
C VAL A 61 -15.61 45.18 29.34
N PRO A 62 -16.81 44.66 29.68
CA PRO A 62 -18.05 45.11 29.06
C PRO A 62 -18.31 46.60 29.29
N PRO A 63 -19.09 47.28 28.41
CA PRO A 63 -19.37 48.72 28.49
C PRO A 63 -20.05 49.22 29.78
N GLY A 64 -20.49 48.31 30.67
CA GLY A 64 -21.06 48.61 31.98
C GLY A 64 -20.10 48.45 33.18
N GLY A 65 -18.82 48.17 32.93
CA GLY A 65 -17.83 47.88 33.98
C GLY A 65 -18.02 46.51 34.65
N GLY A 66 -16.98 46.02 35.31
CA GLY A 66 -16.98 44.74 36.04
C GLY A 66 -15.94 43.71 35.55
N ALA A 67 -16.14 42.45 35.90
CA ALA A 67 -15.23 41.36 35.54
C ALA A 67 -15.13 41.17 34.02
N ARG A 68 -13.93 40.82 33.52
CA ARG A 68 -13.69 40.56 32.10
C ARG A 68 -14.58 39.42 31.59
N LYS A 69 -15.20 39.61 30.42
CA LYS A 69 -16.08 38.64 29.76
C LYS A 69 -15.65 38.42 28.31
N TYR A 70 -16.14 37.34 27.72
CA TYR A 70 -15.91 37.01 26.33
C TYR A 70 -17.00 37.62 25.46
N LYS A 71 -16.63 38.21 24.31
CA LYS A 71 -17.61 38.53 23.28
C LYS A 71 -18.05 37.25 22.60
N THR A 72 -19.32 36.88 22.73
CA THR A 72 -19.79 35.52 22.40
C THR A 72 -19.57 35.17 20.92
N CYS A 73 -19.98 36.04 20.00
CA CYS A 73 -19.86 35.79 18.56
C CYS A 73 -18.39 35.73 18.11
N GLU A 74 -17.57 36.68 18.57
CA GLU A 74 -16.15 36.78 18.22
C GLU A 74 -15.34 35.61 18.77
N THR A 75 -15.62 35.18 19.99
CA THR A 75 -14.97 34.03 20.63
C THR A 75 -15.26 32.73 19.86
N ILE A 76 -16.50 32.54 19.39
CA ILE A 76 -16.87 31.37 18.57
C ILE A 76 -16.15 31.41 17.22
N GLN A 77 -16.15 32.55 16.53
CA GLN A 77 -15.49 32.70 15.24
C GLN A 77 -13.98 32.47 15.32
N ARG A 78 -13.30 33.08 16.30
CA ARG A 78 -11.85 32.87 16.54
C ARG A 78 -11.52 31.41 16.86
N TYR A 79 -12.38 30.76 17.66
CA TYR A 79 -12.18 29.34 17.99
C TYR A 79 -12.36 28.41 16.78
N ILE A 80 -13.35 28.67 15.93
CA ILE A 80 -13.56 27.92 14.68
C ILE A 80 -12.35 28.10 13.75
N ALA A 81 -11.93 29.35 13.52
CA ALA A 81 -10.76 29.65 12.70
C ALA A 81 -9.49 28.96 13.22
N HIS A 82 -9.27 28.96 14.54
CA HIS A 82 -8.13 28.28 15.15
C HIS A 82 -8.17 26.75 14.97
N ILE A 83 -9.35 26.11 15.03
CA ILE A 83 -9.45 24.67 14.78
C ILE A 83 -9.19 24.36 13.31
N GLU A 84 -9.76 25.13 12.40
CA GLU A 84 -9.59 24.94 10.96
C GLU A 84 -8.12 25.11 10.56
N GLN A 85 -7.45 26.14 11.06
CA GLN A 85 -6.02 26.34 10.85
C GLN A 85 -5.22 25.16 11.40
N LYS A 86 -5.48 24.73 12.64
CA LYS A 86 -4.77 23.59 13.24
C LYS A 86 -5.00 22.28 12.49
N ALA A 87 -6.20 22.08 11.94
CA ALA A 87 -6.52 20.92 11.11
C ALA A 87 -5.75 20.96 9.78
N GLN A 88 -5.69 22.13 9.12
CA GLN A 88 -4.92 22.32 7.90
C GLN A 88 -3.42 22.11 8.12
N GLU A 89 -2.84 22.66 9.18
CA GLU A 89 -1.42 22.47 9.52
C GLU A 89 -1.10 20.99 9.78
N THR A 90 -1.98 20.29 10.49
CA THR A 90 -1.80 18.85 10.76
C THR A 90 -1.92 18.02 9.48
N ALA A 91 -2.87 18.33 8.60
CA ALA A 91 -3.05 17.65 7.33
C ALA A 91 -1.88 17.88 6.37
N ALA A 92 -1.38 19.12 6.29
CA ALA A 92 -0.21 19.46 5.48
C ALA A 92 1.07 18.79 6.02
N ALA A 93 1.24 18.74 7.34
CA ALA A 93 2.35 18.02 7.98
C ALA A 93 2.28 16.51 7.71
N SER A 94 1.10 15.90 7.77
CA SER A 94 0.92 14.47 7.44
C SER A 94 1.23 14.19 5.98
N SER A 95 0.68 14.99 5.06
CA SER A 95 0.87 14.81 3.63
C SER A 95 2.34 15.00 3.22
N THR A 96 3.03 15.99 3.77
CA THR A 96 4.46 16.22 3.50
C THR A 96 5.33 15.10 4.09
N ALA A 97 5.00 14.59 5.27
CA ALA A 97 5.69 13.44 5.86
C ALA A 97 5.49 12.17 5.00
N GLU A 98 4.27 11.90 4.55
CA GLU A 98 3.96 10.75 3.68
C GLU A 98 4.66 10.84 2.32
N LEU A 99 4.70 12.02 1.70
CA LEU A 99 5.41 12.23 0.43
C LEU A 99 6.92 12.03 0.58
N ASN A 100 7.51 12.52 1.68
CA ASN A 100 8.92 12.30 1.97
C ASN A 100 9.23 10.82 2.22
N LEU A 101 8.35 10.11 2.93
CA LEU A 101 8.50 8.68 3.19
C LEU A 101 8.49 7.89 1.87
N ARG A 102 7.50 8.12 0.99
CA ARG A 102 7.44 7.47 -0.33
C ARG A 102 8.66 7.78 -1.20
N LYS A 103 9.16 9.02 -1.14
CA LYS A 103 10.38 9.40 -1.86
C LYS A 103 11.59 8.64 -1.34
N LEU A 104 11.75 8.53 -0.02
CA LEU A 104 12.84 7.78 0.59
C LEU A 104 12.77 6.29 0.25
N GLU A 105 11.58 5.68 0.29
CA GLU A 105 11.36 4.29 -0.12
C GLU A 105 11.79 4.06 -1.58
N ALA A 106 11.34 4.91 -2.50
CA ALA A 106 11.72 4.82 -3.91
C ALA A 106 13.24 5.03 -4.12
N GLU A 107 13.88 5.92 -3.36
CA GLU A 107 15.33 6.12 -3.41
C GLU A 107 16.11 4.91 -2.87
N VAL A 108 15.60 4.24 -1.83
CA VAL A 108 16.19 3.01 -1.29
C VAL A 108 16.08 1.88 -2.31
N GLU A 109 14.89 1.64 -2.85
CA GLU A 109 14.66 0.60 -3.86
C GLU A 109 15.52 0.84 -5.13
N LEU A 110 15.65 2.10 -5.55
CA LEU A 110 16.54 2.46 -6.64
C LEU A 110 18.01 2.16 -6.31
N LYS A 111 18.48 2.46 -5.09
CA LYS A 111 19.87 2.16 -4.68
C LYS A 111 20.11 0.66 -4.54
N GLU A 112 19.13 -0.08 -4.05
CA GLU A 112 19.22 -1.55 -3.92
C GLU A 112 19.30 -2.21 -5.29
N SER A 113 18.42 -1.83 -6.22
CA SER A 113 18.45 -2.33 -7.60
C SER A 113 19.75 -1.94 -8.33
N GLN A 114 20.25 -0.72 -8.13
CA GLN A 114 21.57 -0.32 -8.62
C GLN A 114 22.69 -1.19 -8.02
N GLY A 115 22.66 -1.42 -6.71
CA GLY A 115 23.64 -2.28 -6.03
C GLY A 115 23.63 -3.72 -6.55
N GLN A 116 22.45 -4.30 -6.76
CA GLN A 116 22.28 -5.62 -7.37
C GLN A 116 22.79 -5.64 -8.81
N LEU A 117 22.48 -4.62 -9.61
CA LEU A 117 22.97 -4.50 -10.98
C LEU A 117 24.50 -4.42 -11.03
N HIS A 118 25.12 -3.68 -10.11
CA HIS A 118 26.57 -3.62 -10.00
C HIS A 118 27.16 -4.98 -9.62
N LYS A 119 26.58 -5.69 -8.65
CA LYS A 119 27.01 -7.06 -8.29
C LYS A 119 26.91 -8.01 -9.49
N LEU A 120 25.80 -7.97 -10.24
CA LEU A 120 25.61 -8.80 -11.42
C LEU A 120 26.64 -8.48 -12.50
N LYS A 121 26.88 -7.19 -12.79
CA LYS A 121 27.92 -6.75 -13.74
C LYS A 121 29.31 -7.23 -13.32
N THR A 122 29.65 -7.12 -12.04
CA THR A 122 30.92 -7.63 -11.52
C THR A 122 31.00 -9.15 -11.71
N ALA A 123 29.95 -9.89 -11.40
CA ALA A 123 29.95 -11.35 -11.55
C ALA A 123 30.02 -11.80 -13.02
N ILE A 124 29.43 -11.03 -13.96
CA ILE A 124 29.60 -11.23 -15.40
C ILE A 124 31.07 -11.00 -15.79
N ALA A 125 31.70 -9.93 -15.30
CA ALA A 125 33.11 -9.64 -15.57
C ALA A 125 34.07 -10.67 -14.94
N GLU A 126 33.70 -11.25 -13.80
CA GLU A 126 34.39 -12.38 -13.17
C GLU A 126 34.23 -13.70 -13.94
N GLY A 127 33.36 -13.75 -14.96
CA GLY A 127 33.15 -14.95 -15.79
C GLY A 127 32.22 -16.00 -15.18
N LYS A 128 31.45 -15.65 -14.14
CA LYS A 128 30.47 -16.58 -13.52
C LYS A 128 29.22 -16.78 -14.39
N TYR A 129 29.00 -15.90 -15.35
CA TYR A 129 27.83 -15.92 -16.23
C TYR A 129 28.28 -15.92 -17.69
N ILE A 130 27.67 -16.80 -18.47
CA ILE A 130 27.77 -16.82 -19.93
C ILE A 130 26.45 -16.35 -20.53
N LYS A 131 26.49 -15.75 -21.72
CA LYS A 131 25.26 -15.35 -22.41
C LYS A 131 24.50 -16.61 -22.84
N ALA A 132 23.17 -16.57 -22.76
CA ALA A 132 22.33 -17.70 -23.18
C ALA A 132 22.63 -18.12 -24.64
N GLU A 133 22.76 -17.17 -25.56
CA GLU A 133 23.11 -17.44 -26.97
C GLU A 133 24.49 -18.09 -27.14
N GLU A 134 25.42 -17.80 -26.24
CA GLU A 134 26.76 -18.42 -26.24
C GLU A 134 26.68 -19.83 -25.67
N ALA A 135 25.97 -20.03 -24.56
CA ALA A 135 25.69 -21.34 -23.98
C ALA A 135 25.00 -22.28 -24.99
N THR A 136 24.01 -21.79 -25.74
CA THR A 136 23.31 -22.58 -26.76
C THR A 136 24.24 -22.95 -27.91
N ARG A 137 25.11 -22.04 -28.36
CA ARG A 137 26.10 -22.32 -29.40
C ARG A 137 27.13 -23.36 -28.95
N ASP A 138 27.69 -23.19 -27.76
CA ASP A 138 28.67 -24.13 -27.20
C ASP A 138 28.06 -25.52 -27.03
N LEU A 139 26.80 -25.60 -26.57
CA LEU A 139 26.08 -26.86 -26.46
C LEU A 139 25.82 -27.50 -27.83
N ALA A 140 25.43 -26.71 -28.83
CA ALA A 140 25.22 -27.21 -30.19
C ALA A 140 26.52 -27.75 -30.80
N ASP A 141 27.64 -27.03 -30.63
CA ASP A 141 28.96 -27.46 -31.09
C ASP A 141 29.42 -28.72 -30.36
N PHE A 142 29.20 -28.80 -29.04
CA PHE A 142 29.46 -30.00 -28.25
C PHE A 142 28.66 -31.20 -28.77
N MET A 143 27.35 -31.03 -29.00
CA MET A 143 26.48 -32.10 -29.52
C MET A 143 26.89 -32.54 -30.94
N ALA A 144 27.30 -31.61 -31.80
CA ALA A 144 27.81 -31.93 -33.13
C ALA A 144 29.12 -32.74 -33.04
N MET A 145 30.02 -32.38 -32.13
CA MET A 145 31.27 -33.12 -31.90
C MET A 145 31.01 -34.50 -31.29
N PHE A 146 30.08 -34.58 -30.33
CA PHE A 146 29.64 -35.83 -29.73
C PHE A 146 29.01 -36.77 -30.76
N LYS A 147 28.12 -36.28 -31.63
CA LYS A 147 27.53 -37.07 -32.73
C LYS A 147 28.61 -37.62 -33.66
N LYS A 148 29.59 -36.81 -34.05
CA LYS A 148 30.74 -37.27 -34.86
C LYS A 148 31.55 -38.34 -34.13
N PHE A 149 31.77 -38.18 -32.83
CA PHE A 149 32.47 -39.16 -32.01
C PHE A 149 31.71 -40.49 -31.95
N ALA A 150 30.41 -40.47 -31.63
CA ALA A 150 29.56 -41.65 -31.57
C ALA A 150 29.51 -42.39 -32.92
N MET A 151 29.34 -41.66 -34.03
CA MET A 151 29.27 -42.24 -35.37
C MET A 151 30.59 -42.85 -35.88
N ASN A 152 31.70 -42.56 -35.21
CA ASN A 152 33.00 -43.17 -35.49
C ASN A 152 33.24 -44.48 -34.71
N ILE A 153 32.37 -44.84 -33.75
CA ILE A 153 32.48 -46.07 -32.97
C ILE A 153 32.20 -47.31 -33.84
N PRO A 154 31.06 -47.43 -34.56
CA PRO A 154 30.74 -48.62 -35.35
C PRO A 154 31.84 -49.08 -36.32
N PRO A 155 32.41 -48.21 -37.19
CA PRO A 155 33.45 -48.65 -38.11
C PRO A 155 34.74 -49.07 -37.40
N ARG A 156 35.05 -48.47 -36.23
CA ARG A 156 36.21 -48.88 -35.41
C ARG A 156 35.97 -50.25 -34.76
N THR A 157 34.79 -50.49 -34.22
CA THR A 157 34.43 -51.77 -33.61
C THR A 157 34.45 -52.89 -34.64
N VAL A 158 33.87 -52.67 -35.83
CA VAL A 158 33.89 -53.67 -36.91
C VAL A 158 35.32 -53.92 -37.42
N LYS A 159 36.16 -52.87 -37.50
CA LYS A 159 37.58 -53.04 -37.81
C LYS A 159 38.33 -53.87 -36.77
N SER A 160 37.96 -53.80 -35.50
CA SER A 160 38.61 -54.57 -34.42
C SER A 160 38.31 -56.08 -34.46
N ILE A 161 37.18 -56.46 -35.05
CA ILE A 161 36.78 -57.87 -35.25
C ILE A 161 37.07 -58.38 -36.67
N ALA A 162 37.77 -57.59 -37.48
CA ALA A 162 38.13 -57.96 -38.84
C ALA A 162 39.01 -59.23 -38.82
N GLY A 163 38.51 -60.30 -39.43
CA GLY A 163 39.15 -61.62 -39.44
C GLY A 163 38.43 -62.69 -38.59
N TYR A 164 37.55 -62.29 -37.67
CA TYR A 164 36.71 -63.21 -36.88
C TYR A 164 35.29 -63.38 -37.43
N ALA A 165 34.88 -62.49 -38.34
CA ALA A 165 33.59 -62.53 -39.02
C ALA A 165 33.79 -62.36 -40.53
N ASP A 166 32.91 -62.96 -41.33
CA ASP A 166 32.92 -62.77 -42.77
C ASP A 166 32.55 -61.31 -43.15
N PRO A 167 32.99 -60.82 -44.33
CA PRO A 167 32.79 -59.43 -44.73
C PRO A 167 31.32 -58.99 -44.81
N GLN A 168 30.39 -59.92 -45.05
CA GLN A 168 28.98 -59.62 -45.17
C GLN A 168 28.35 -59.41 -43.79
N THR A 169 28.67 -60.30 -42.84
CA THR A 169 28.23 -60.19 -41.43
C THR A 169 28.83 -58.95 -40.77
N ALA A 170 30.11 -58.65 -41.01
CA ALA A 170 30.79 -57.47 -40.48
C ALA A 170 30.11 -56.16 -40.95
N ARG A 171 29.75 -56.06 -42.24
CA ARG A 171 29.03 -54.90 -42.79
C ARG A 171 27.60 -54.79 -42.25
N ALA A 172 26.89 -55.91 -42.10
CA ALA A 172 25.55 -55.92 -41.52
C ALA A 172 25.57 -55.43 -40.07
N MET A 173 26.56 -55.87 -39.30
CA MET A 173 26.76 -55.46 -37.90
C MET A 173 27.11 -53.97 -37.79
N GLU A 174 27.98 -53.43 -38.66
CA GLU A 174 28.26 -51.99 -38.71
C GLU A 174 26.98 -51.17 -38.92
N LYS A 175 26.16 -51.58 -39.89
CA LYS A 175 24.92 -50.88 -40.23
C LYS A 175 23.91 -50.95 -39.09
N ALA A 176 23.77 -52.11 -38.44
CA ALA A 176 22.90 -52.29 -37.29
C ALA A 176 23.33 -51.39 -36.11
N MET A 177 24.63 -51.40 -35.75
CA MET A 177 25.17 -50.57 -34.69
C MET A 177 25.05 -49.07 -34.98
N ARG A 178 25.28 -48.65 -36.23
CA ARG A 178 25.10 -47.26 -36.65
C ARG A 178 23.64 -46.83 -36.50
N LYS A 179 22.71 -47.65 -36.97
CA LYS A 179 21.28 -47.35 -36.88
C LYS A 179 20.81 -47.26 -35.42
N GLU A 180 21.24 -48.20 -34.58
CA GLU A 180 20.89 -48.20 -33.16
C GLU A 180 21.44 -46.96 -32.43
N LEU A 181 22.66 -46.53 -32.75
CA LEU A 181 23.21 -45.27 -32.25
C LEU A 181 22.45 -44.04 -32.76
N GLU A 182 22.02 -44.03 -34.02
CA GLU A 182 21.19 -42.95 -34.57
C GLU A 182 19.84 -42.86 -33.85
N ASP A 183 19.18 -44.01 -33.65
CA ASP A 183 17.89 -44.10 -32.96
C ASP A 183 18.01 -43.66 -31.48
N MET A 184 19.07 -44.09 -30.77
CA MET A 184 19.33 -43.66 -29.39
C MET A 184 19.63 -42.17 -29.29
N LEU A 185 20.39 -41.60 -30.23
CA LEU A 185 20.69 -40.17 -30.25
C LEU A 185 19.44 -39.33 -30.55
N ALA A 186 18.55 -39.80 -31.42
CA ALA A 186 17.29 -39.11 -31.71
C ALA A 186 16.41 -39.04 -30.45
N VAL A 187 16.22 -40.17 -29.76
CA VAL A 187 15.45 -40.21 -28.49
C VAL A 187 16.06 -39.31 -27.43
N PHE A 188 17.39 -39.23 -27.34
CA PHE A 188 18.07 -38.35 -26.39
C PHE A 188 17.83 -36.86 -26.68
N VAL A 189 17.87 -36.45 -27.96
CA VAL A 189 17.59 -35.06 -28.36
C VAL A 189 16.12 -34.71 -28.12
N ASP A 190 15.20 -35.59 -28.48
CA ASP A 190 13.76 -35.38 -28.25
C ASP A 190 13.43 -35.24 -26.75
N ALA A 191 14.09 -36.02 -25.89
CA ALA A 191 13.94 -35.91 -24.43
C ALA A 191 14.55 -34.60 -23.87
N ALA A 192 15.58 -34.06 -24.51
CA ALA A 192 16.23 -32.81 -24.10
C ALA A 192 15.45 -31.56 -24.51
N GLU A 193 14.63 -31.62 -25.58
CA GLU A 193 13.80 -30.50 -26.03
C GLU A 193 12.56 -30.24 -25.14
N ILE A 194 12.18 -31.18 -24.25
CA ILE A 194 10.97 -31.08 -23.40
C ILE A 194 11.12 -30.10 -22.21
N GLY A 195 12.26 -29.43 -22.03
CA GLY A 195 12.48 -28.52 -20.91
C GLY A 195 12.31 -27.02 -21.22
N PRO A 196 11.08 -26.51 -21.40
CA PRO A 196 10.81 -25.16 -20.89
C PRO A 196 9.38 -24.96 -20.33
N GLU A 197 8.72 -25.95 -19.70
CA GLU A 197 7.38 -25.75 -19.09
C GLU A 197 7.37 -25.67 -17.55
N GLU A 198 8.47 -25.93 -16.85
CA GLU A 198 8.53 -25.87 -15.38
C GLU A 198 9.40 -24.73 -14.82
N ALA A 199 9.46 -23.60 -15.53
CA ALA A 199 10.09 -22.39 -15.04
C ALA A 199 9.14 -21.20 -15.16
N GLU A 200 8.05 -21.24 -14.40
CA GLU A 200 7.28 -20.04 -14.04
C GLU A 200 7.12 -19.97 -12.50
N PRO A 201 6.99 -18.74 -11.96
CA PRO A 201 7.78 -18.21 -10.85
C PRO A 201 7.38 -18.66 -9.43
#